data_AF-A0A4P7NB47-F1
#
_entry.id   AF-A0A4P7NB47-F1
#
_cell.length_a   1.000
_cell.length_b   1.000
_cell.length_c   1.000
_cell.angle_alpha   90.00
_cell.angle_beta   90.00
_cell.angle_gamma   90.00
#
_symmetry.space_group_name_H-M   'P 1'
#
loop_
_entity.id
_entity.type
_entity.pdbx_description
1 polymer ?
#
loop_
_entity_poly.entity_id
_entity_poly.type
_entity_poly.pdbx_seq_one_letter_code
_entity_poly.pdbx_strand_id
1 'polypeptide(L)'
;MSGEITHETIKDGWFREISDMWPGQAMTLKVEKVLHHEKSKYQDVLIFQSTDYGKVLVLDNVIQCTERDEFSYQEMITHLAMNSHPNPKKVLVIGGGDGGVLREVVKHDCVEEAILCDIDEAVIRLSKEYLPNMSAGFNHPKVKVHVGDGFKFLADYQNTFDVIITDSSDPEGPAESLFQKPYFQLLFNALTEGGVITTQGSENQWLHLPLITKLRKDCKEIFPVAEYAYTTIPTYPSGQIGFMVCSKDPKANLKEPLRSWTQEEELEKCRYYSSDIHKASFVLPNFARKALQD
;
A
#
# COMPACT_ATOMS: atom_id res chain seq x y z
N MET A 1 -6.66 -33.88 -18.22
CA MET A 1 -6.18 -33.82 -16.83
C MET A 1 -5.13 -32.72 -16.79
N SER A 2 -5.53 -31.50 -16.47
CA SER A 2 -4.56 -30.44 -16.15
C SER A 2 -3.85 -30.89 -14.87
N GLY A 3 -2.51 -30.92 -14.87
CA GLY A 3 -1.74 -31.26 -13.68
C GLY A 3 -2.10 -30.33 -12.52
N GLU A 4 -2.10 -30.86 -11.32
CA GLU A 4 -2.27 -30.06 -10.10
C GLU A 4 -1.11 -29.05 -10.02
N ILE A 5 -1.43 -27.76 -9.94
CA ILE A 5 -0.43 -26.70 -9.83
C ILE A 5 0.11 -26.76 -8.40
N THR A 6 1.43 -26.88 -8.26
CA THR A 6 2.12 -26.98 -6.96
C THR A 6 3.13 -25.85 -6.82
N HIS A 7 3.33 -25.36 -5.60
CA HIS A 7 4.33 -24.35 -5.27
C HIS A 7 5.24 -24.84 -4.13
N GLU A 8 6.54 -24.53 -4.16
CA GLU A 8 7.51 -25.06 -3.20
C GLU A 8 7.30 -24.59 -1.74
N THR A 9 6.66 -23.43 -1.56
CA THR A 9 6.27 -22.89 -0.26
C THR A 9 4.99 -23.53 0.31
N ILE A 10 4.28 -24.34 -0.48
CA ILE A 10 3.11 -25.09 -0.03
C ILE A 10 3.55 -26.48 0.40
N LYS A 11 3.52 -26.73 1.71
CA LYS A 11 3.90 -28.01 2.33
C LYS A 11 2.81 -28.50 3.26
N ASP A 12 2.43 -29.76 3.12
CA ASP A 12 1.37 -30.41 3.92
C ASP A 12 0.01 -29.69 3.81
N GLY A 13 -0.25 -29.04 2.67
CA GLY A 13 -1.47 -28.26 2.42
C GLY A 13 -1.46 -26.84 3.01
N TRP A 14 -0.31 -26.35 3.48
CA TRP A 14 -0.14 -25.01 4.03
C TRP A 14 0.91 -24.21 3.27
N PHE A 15 0.53 -23.02 2.83
CA PHE A 15 1.48 -22.00 2.40
C PHE A 15 2.19 -21.42 3.64
N ARG A 16 3.50 -21.17 3.54
CA ARG A 16 4.32 -20.63 4.63
C ARG A 16 5.11 -19.43 4.12
N GLU A 17 4.81 -18.26 4.65
CA GLU A 17 5.55 -17.02 4.39
C GLU A 17 6.76 -16.95 5.33
N ILE A 18 7.95 -17.04 4.78
CA ILE A 18 9.23 -17.03 5.51
C ILE A 18 10.15 -16.03 4.81
N SER A 19 10.69 -15.07 5.56
CA SER A 19 11.64 -14.07 5.05
C SER A 19 12.70 -13.74 6.11
N ASP A 20 13.87 -13.30 5.64
CA ASP A 20 14.94 -12.77 6.47
C ASP A 20 14.59 -11.39 7.07
N MET A 21 13.57 -10.71 6.55
CA MET A 21 13.02 -9.48 7.11
C MET A 21 12.32 -9.71 8.47
N TRP A 22 11.75 -10.89 8.70
CA TRP A 22 11.11 -11.27 9.97
C TRP A 22 11.63 -12.61 10.50
N PRO A 23 12.91 -12.67 10.92
CA PRO A 23 13.56 -13.93 11.25
C PRO A 23 12.92 -14.59 12.47
N GLY A 24 12.72 -15.91 12.39
CA GLY A 24 12.18 -16.71 13.49
C GLY A 24 10.65 -16.71 13.62
N GLN A 25 9.93 -16.06 12.71
CA GLN A 25 8.47 -16.12 12.61
C GLN A 25 8.02 -16.43 11.19
N ALA A 26 6.80 -16.98 11.04
CA ALA A 26 6.20 -17.26 9.75
C ALA A 26 4.67 -17.19 9.86
N MET A 27 4.02 -16.56 8.88
CA MET A 27 2.57 -16.66 8.70
C MET A 27 2.26 -17.88 7.84
N THR A 28 1.25 -18.66 8.23
CA THR A 28 0.84 -19.84 7.46
C THR A 28 -0.64 -19.82 7.16
N LEU A 29 -1.00 -20.04 5.91
CA LEU A 29 -2.38 -20.11 5.44
C LEU A 29 -2.66 -21.47 4.82
N LYS A 30 -3.76 -22.09 5.24
CA LYS A 30 -4.18 -23.39 4.69
C LYS A 30 -4.71 -23.19 3.28
N VAL A 31 -4.17 -23.97 2.35
CA VAL A 31 -4.49 -23.89 0.93
C VAL A 31 -5.64 -24.86 0.63
N GLU A 32 -6.71 -24.35 0.02
CA GLU A 32 -7.76 -25.18 -0.57
C GLU A 32 -7.34 -25.66 -1.97
N LYS A 33 -6.86 -24.73 -2.81
CA LYS A 33 -6.32 -25.02 -4.14
C LYS A 33 -5.44 -23.88 -4.66
N VAL A 34 -4.43 -24.21 -5.44
CA VAL A 34 -3.68 -23.23 -6.22
C VAL A 34 -4.52 -22.85 -7.45
N LEU A 35 -4.69 -21.55 -7.66
CA LEU A 35 -5.47 -20.99 -8.76
C LEU A 35 -4.58 -20.61 -9.94
N HIS A 36 -3.43 -20.02 -9.65
CA HIS A 36 -2.44 -19.62 -10.64
C HIS A 36 -1.04 -19.65 -10.05
N HIS A 37 -0.06 -19.99 -10.87
CA HIS A 37 1.36 -19.80 -10.56
C HIS A 37 2.10 -19.49 -11.86
N GLU A 38 2.78 -18.35 -11.90
CA GLU A 38 3.69 -18.02 -13.00
C GLU A 38 4.89 -17.22 -12.49
N LYS A 39 6.03 -17.36 -13.16
CA LYS A 39 7.15 -16.45 -13.00
C LYS A 39 7.06 -15.37 -14.07
N SER A 40 6.79 -14.13 -13.66
CA SER A 40 6.75 -12.99 -14.56
C SER A 40 8.16 -12.55 -14.96
N LYS A 41 8.27 -11.43 -15.69
CA LYS A 41 9.57 -10.80 -15.98
C LYS A 41 10.25 -10.27 -14.71
N TYR A 42 9.49 -10.00 -13.65
CA TYR A 42 9.95 -9.29 -12.46
C TYR A 42 9.99 -10.18 -11.21
N GLN A 43 9.02 -11.07 -11.03
CA GLN A 43 8.82 -11.79 -9.77
C GLN A 43 8.07 -13.12 -9.96
N ASP A 44 8.09 -13.97 -8.95
CA ASP A 44 7.20 -15.13 -8.85
C ASP A 44 5.80 -14.68 -8.40
N VAL A 45 4.76 -15.08 -9.12
CA VAL A 45 3.36 -14.70 -8.86
C VAL A 45 2.54 -15.95 -8.57
N LEU A 46 2.09 -16.08 -7.32
CA LEU A 46 1.25 -17.17 -6.86
C LEU A 46 -0.11 -16.63 -6.41
N ILE A 47 -1.18 -17.25 -6.91
CA ILE A 47 -2.53 -17.01 -6.42
C ILE A 47 -3.14 -18.34 -5.99
N PHE A 48 -3.65 -18.40 -4.77
CA PHE A 48 -4.33 -19.57 -4.25
C PHE A 48 -5.61 -19.21 -3.51
N GLN A 49 -6.55 -20.15 -3.51
CA GLN A 49 -7.72 -20.10 -2.63
C GLN A 49 -7.31 -20.66 -1.27
N SER A 50 -7.41 -19.84 -0.23
CA SER A 50 -7.27 -20.30 1.16
C SER A 50 -8.60 -20.80 1.71
N THR A 51 -8.57 -21.57 2.79
CA THR A 51 -9.80 -22.08 3.42
C THR A 51 -10.60 -21.00 4.14
N ASP A 52 -9.93 -20.00 4.74
CA ASP A 52 -10.55 -19.05 5.68
C ASP A 52 -10.27 -17.57 5.38
N TYR A 53 -9.42 -17.25 4.40
CA TYR A 53 -9.01 -15.89 4.03
C TYR A 53 -9.40 -15.49 2.60
N GLY A 54 -10.16 -16.33 1.90
CA GLY A 54 -10.49 -16.11 0.50
C GLY A 54 -9.28 -16.34 -0.41
N LYS A 55 -9.26 -15.65 -1.55
CA LYS A 55 -8.11 -15.68 -2.46
C LYS A 55 -6.96 -14.86 -1.91
N VAL A 56 -5.75 -15.36 -2.13
CA VAL A 56 -4.49 -14.80 -1.63
C VAL A 56 -3.57 -14.54 -2.81
N LEU A 57 -3.04 -13.32 -2.91
CA LEU A 57 -1.95 -12.97 -3.81
C LEU A 57 -0.64 -13.05 -3.06
N VAL A 58 0.33 -13.74 -3.65
CA VAL A 58 1.70 -13.87 -3.14
C VAL A 58 2.65 -13.47 -4.26
N LEU A 59 3.60 -12.60 -3.94
CA LEU A 59 4.69 -12.19 -4.81
C LEU A 59 6.02 -12.50 -4.13
N ASP A 60 6.91 -13.22 -4.84
CA ASP A 60 8.21 -13.66 -4.31
C ASP A 60 8.12 -14.27 -2.89
N ASN A 61 7.10 -15.11 -2.68
CA ASN A 61 6.79 -15.79 -1.41
C ASN A 61 6.26 -14.91 -0.25
N VAL A 62 5.99 -13.63 -0.51
CA VAL A 62 5.40 -12.69 0.45
C VAL A 62 3.93 -12.44 0.12
N ILE A 63 3.06 -12.56 1.13
CA ILE A 63 1.63 -12.27 1.01
C ILE A 63 1.44 -10.78 0.75
N GLN A 64 0.86 -10.45 -0.40
CA GLN A 64 0.52 -9.06 -0.74
C GLN A 64 -0.87 -8.69 -0.25
N CYS A 65 -1.83 -9.61 -0.33
CA CYS A 65 -3.19 -9.35 0.12
C CYS A 65 -4.02 -10.63 0.24
N THR A 66 -5.05 -10.57 1.09
CA THR A 66 -6.13 -11.56 1.10
C THR A 66 -7.48 -10.87 0.98
N GLU A 67 -8.45 -11.51 0.32
CA GLU A 67 -9.81 -10.96 0.22
C GLU A 67 -10.47 -10.70 1.60
N ARG A 68 -10.02 -11.41 2.64
CA ARG A 68 -10.58 -11.28 3.98
C ARG A 68 -10.21 -9.97 4.65
N ASP A 69 -8.98 -9.49 4.54
CA ASP A 69 -8.45 -8.38 5.35
C ASP A 69 -7.79 -7.23 4.59
N GLU A 70 -7.68 -7.32 3.25
CA GLU A 70 -7.12 -6.25 2.39
C GLU A 70 -7.67 -4.87 2.79
N PHE A 71 -8.98 -4.72 2.90
CA PHE A 71 -9.65 -3.44 3.17
C PHE A 71 -9.00 -2.59 4.30
N SER A 72 -8.40 -3.21 5.32
CA SER A 72 -7.65 -2.48 6.35
C SER A 72 -6.48 -1.67 5.80
N TYR A 73 -5.66 -2.29 4.95
CA TYR A 73 -4.52 -1.66 4.32
C TYR A 73 -4.94 -0.72 3.19
N GLN A 74 -5.76 -1.20 2.25
CA GLN A 74 -6.21 -0.44 1.07
C GLN A 74 -6.92 0.86 1.48
N GLU A 75 -7.81 0.82 2.47
CA GLU A 75 -8.51 2.01 2.95
C GLU A 75 -7.54 2.96 3.67
N MET A 76 -6.67 2.45 4.55
CA MET A 76 -5.77 3.30 5.34
C MET A 76 -4.71 3.99 4.47
N ILE A 77 -4.01 3.25 3.61
CA ILE A 77 -2.96 3.83 2.75
C ILE A 77 -3.52 4.94 1.85
N THR A 78 -4.76 4.75 1.39
CA THR A 78 -5.46 5.71 0.54
C THR A 78 -5.97 6.91 1.34
N HIS A 79 -6.79 6.66 2.35
CA HIS A 79 -7.56 7.70 3.01
C HIS A 79 -6.71 8.56 3.96
N LEU A 80 -5.56 8.07 4.44
CA LEU A 80 -4.60 8.90 5.18
C LEU A 80 -4.14 10.11 4.35
N ALA A 81 -3.68 9.92 3.11
CA ALA A 81 -3.28 11.04 2.26
C ALA A 81 -4.49 11.80 1.70
N MET A 82 -5.49 11.08 1.18
CA MET A 82 -6.63 11.70 0.52
C MET A 82 -7.38 12.65 1.46
N ASN A 83 -7.63 12.26 2.71
CA ASN A 83 -8.32 13.11 3.68
C ASN A 83 -7.42 14.15 4.36
N SER A 84 -6.10 14.05 4.20
CA SER A 84 -5.15 15.08 4.62
C SER A 84 -4.97 16.19 3.59
N HIS A 85 -5.54 16.05 2.38
CA HIS A 85 -5.55 17.08 1.35
C HIS A 85 -6.93 17.73 1.23
N PRO A 86 -7.03 19.07 1.10
CA PRO A 86 -8.33 19.77 1.13
C PRO A 86 -9.19 19.55 -0.11
N ASN A 87 -8.59 19.19 -1.26
CA ASN A 87 -9.33 18.92 -2.51
C ASN A 87 -8.48 18.15 -3.54
N PRO A 88 -8.17 16.85 -3.33
CA PRO A 88 -7.30 16.10 -4.23
C PRO A 88 -8.04 15.70 -5.52
N LYS A 89 -7.59 16.26 -6.65
CA LYS A 89 -8.19 16.05 -7.97
C LYS A 89 -7.36 15.10 -8.83
N LYS A 90 -6.04 15.21 -8.78
CA LYS A 90 -5.12 14.33 -9.51
C LYS A 90 -4.34 13.45 -8.56
N VAL A 91 -4.55 12.14 -8.69
CA VAL A 91 -3.94 11.14 -7.80
C VAL A 91 -3.05 10.20 -8.62
N LEU A 92 -1.85 9.94 -8.12
CA LEU A 92 -0.97 8.90 -8.65
C LEU A 92 -0.84 7.75 -7.64
N VAL A 93 -0.95 6.52 -8.12
CA VAL A 93 -0.64 5.29 -7.40
C VAL A 93 0.57 4.65 -8.07
N ILE A 94 1.62 4.37 -7.30
CA ILE A 94 2.81 3.66 -7.76
C ILE A 94 2.79 2.28 -7.14
N GLY A 95 2.86 1.23 -7.95
CA GLY A 95 2.53 -0.13 -7.54
C GLY A 95 1.01 -0.34 -7.46
N GLY A 96 0.56 -1.10 -6.46
CA GLY A 96 -0.86 -1.38 -6.23
C GLY A 96 -1.55 -2.13 -7.37
N GLY A 97 -0.81 -2.98 -8.08
CA GLY A 97 -1.27 -3.73 -9.26
C GLY A 97 -2.50 -4.61 -9.02
N ASP A 98 -2.87 -4.86 -7.77
CA ASP A 98 -4.12 -5.53 -7.40
C ASP A 98 -5.38 -4.67 -7.62
N GLY A 99 -5.22 -3.35 -7.64
CA GLY A 99 -6.26 -2.35 -7.91
C GLY A 99 -7.05 -1.89 -6.68
N GLY A 100 -6.78 -2.45 -5.50
CA GLY A 100 -7.48 -2.10 -4.27
C GLY A 100 -7.33 -0.63 -3.88
N VAL A 101 -6.12 -0.06 -3.98
CA VAL A 101 -5.91 1.37 -3.74
C VAL A 101 -6.70 2.23 -4.73
N LEU A 102 -6.72 1.86 -6.02
CA LEU A 102 -7.52 2.59 -7.01
C LEU A 102 -9.02 2.55 -6.68
N ARG A 103 -9.53 1.40 -6.24
CA ARG A 103 -10.93 1.25 -5.79
C ARG A 103 -11.26 2.25 -4.68
N GLU A 104 -10.34 2.47 -3.75
CA GLU A 104 -10.52 3.42 -2.65
C GLU A 104 -10.38 4.88 -3.09
N VAL A 105 -9.43 5.17 -3.99
CA VAL A 105 -9.20 6.53 -4.51
C VAL A 105 -10.47 7.05 -5.21
N VAL A 106 -11.10 6.23 -6.05
CA VAL A 106 -12.26 6.66 -6.85
C VAL A 106 -13.56 6.81 -6.05
N LYS A 107 -13.58 6.47 -4.75
CA LYS A 107 -14.69 6.81 -3.84
C LYS A 107 -14.76 8.31 -3.53
N HIS A 108 -13.68 9.06 -3.80
CA HIS A 108 -13.62 10.51 -3.59
C HIS A 108 -14.15 11.24 -4.81
N ASP A 109 -15.35 11.83 -4.71
CA ASP A 109 -16.01 12.51 -5.85
C ASP A 109 -15.17 13.65 -6.44
N CYS A 110 -14.34 14.30 -5.63
CA CYS A 110 -13.44 15.38 -6.04
C CYS A 110 -12.32 14.92 -6.98
N VAL A 111 -12.01 13.62 -7.03
CA VAL A 111 -10.99 13.08 -7.94
C VAL A 111 -11.48 13.28 -9.37
N GLU A 112 -10.62 13.87 -10.21
CA GLU A 112 -10.84 14.07 -11.64
C GLU A 112 -10.03 13.06 -12.46
N GLU A 113 -8.85 12.66 -11.97
CA GLU A 113 -7.95 11.70 -12.62
C GLU A 113 -7.18 10.88 -11.58
N ALA A 114 -7.16 9.56 -11.75
CA ALA A 114 -6.35 8.64 -10.97
C ALA A 114 -5.47 7.82 -11.91
N ILE A 115 -4.15 7.91 -11.74
CA ILE A 115 -3.18 7.17 -12.54
C ILE A 115 -2.59 6.08 -11.68
N LEU A 116 -2.52 4.85 -12.18
CA LEU A 116 -1.72 3.78 -11.59
C LEU A 116 -0.54 3.47 -12.49
N CYS A 117 0.66 3.41 -11.91
CA CYS A 117 1.88 2.99 -12.55
C CYS A 117 2.41 1.74 -11.83
N ASP A 118 2.29 0.57 -12.45
CA ASP A 118 2.82 -0.69 -11.92
C ASP A 118 3.82 -1.29 -12.90
N ILE A 119 4.89 -1.86 -12.37
CA ILE A 119 6.00 -2.37 -13.17
C ILE A 119 5.65 -3.70 -13.87
N ASP A 120 4.72 -4.47 -13.30
CA ASP A 120 4.44 -5.85 -13.69
C ASP A 120 3.01 -6.04 -14.19
N GLU A 121 2.87 -6.11 -15.51
CA GLU A 121 1.59 -6.39 -16.17
C GLU A 121 0.92 -7.69 -15.70
N ALA A 122 1.72 -8.69 -15.27
CA ALA A 122 1.18 -9.94 -14.76
C ALA A 122 0.30 -9.72 -13.54
N VAL A 123 0.72 -8.87 -12.60
CA VAL A 123 -0.02 -8.58 -11.36
C VAL A 123 -1.37 -7.94 -11.70
N ILE A 124 -1.40 -6.95 -12.59
CA ILE A 124 -2.65 -6.30 -13.03
C ILE A 124 -3.58 -7.31 -13.71
N ARG A 125 -3.06 -8.10 -14.65
CA ARG A 125 -3.86 -9.06 -15.42
C ARG A 125 -4.45 -10.12 -14.51
N LEU A 126 -3.64 -10.72 -13.64
CA LEU A 126 -4.06 -11.79 -12.74
C LEU A 126 -5.01 -11.27 -11.64
N SER A 127 -4.82 -10.02 -11.18
CA SER A 127 -5.75 -9.42 -10.23
C SER A 127 -7.12 -9.16 -10.84
N LYS A 128 -7.19 -8.75 -12.12
CA LYS A 128 -8.47 -8.66 -12.84
C LYS A 128 -9.19 -10.00 -13.00
N GLU A 129 -8.41 -11.08 -13.14
CA GLU A 129 -8.96 -12.43 -13.30
C GLU A 129 -9.40 -13.05 -11.97
N TYR A 130 -8.57 -12.96 -10.94
CA TYR A 130 -8.77 -13.68 -9.69
C TYR A 130 -9.26 -12.80 -8.53
N LEU A 131 -8.97 -11.50 -8.52
CA LEU A 131 -9.26 -10.57 -7.40
C LEU A 131 -10.25 -9.45 -7.81
N PRO A 132 -11.43 -9.78 -8.38
CA PRO A 132 -12.32 -8.80 -9.02
C PRO A 132 -12.84 -7.71 -8.08
N ASN A 133 -12.95 -8.00 -6.78
CA ASN A 133 -13.41 -7.04 -5.77
C ASN A 133 -12.39 -5.93 -5.50
N MET A 134 -11.10 -6.23 -5.62
CA MET A 134 -10.04 -5.23 -5.49
C MET A 134 -9.82 -4.55 -6.84
N SER A 135 -9.74 -5.34 -7.91
CA SER A 135 -9.47 -4.86 -9.26
C SER A 135 -10.63 -4.04 -9.88
N ALA A 136 -11.75 -3.88 -9.17
CA ALA A 136 -12.91 -3.10 -9.63
C ALA A 136 -12.53 -1.64 -9.97
N GLY A 137 -11.53 -1.08 -9.28
CA GLY A 137 -11.02 0.26 -9.52
C GLY A 137 -10.53 0.49 -10.96
N PHE A 138 -9.98 -0.55 -11.62
CA PHE A 138 -9.47 -0.44 -13.00
C PHE A 138 -10.54 -0.08 -14.05
N ASN A 139 -11.82 -0.35 -13.75
CA ASN A 139 -12.92 -0.10 -14.70
C ASN A 139 -13.51 1.31 -14.57
N HIS A 140 -13.02 2.11 -13.61
CA HIS A 140 -13.56 3.45 -13.38
C HIS A 140 -13.12 4.42 -14.49
N PRO A 141 -14.02 5.28 -15.04
CA PRO A 141 -13.69 6.13 -16.19
C PRO A 141 -12.61 7.20 -15.91
N LYS A 142 -12.35 7.49 -14.63
CA LYS A 142 -11.29 8.42 -14.19
C LYS A 142 -9.91 7.75 -14.04
N VAL A 143 -9.82 6.44 -14.24
CA VAL A 143 -8.60 5.66 -14.02
C VAL A 143 -7.82 5.49 -15.31
N LYS A 144 -6.50 5.69 -15.23
CA LYS A 144 -5.53 5.37 -16.28
C LYS A 144 -4.47 4.43 -15.72
N VAL A 145 -4.11 3.42 -16.50
CA VAL A 145 -3.08 2.43 -16.11
C VAL A 145 -1.88 2.59 -17.01
N HIS A 146 -0.71 2.71 -16.41
CA HIS A 146 0.59 2.69 -17.06
C HIS A 146 1.37 1.47 -16.57
N VAL A 147 1.86 0.65 -17.50
CA VAL A 147 2.75 -0.46 -17.17
C VAL A 147 4.18 0.05 -17.34
N GLY A 148 4.89 0.22 -16.23
CA GLY A 148 6.22 0.81 -16.23
C GLY A 148 6.82 0.96 -14.84
N ASP A 149 8.12 1.25 -14.83
CA ASP A 149 8.88 1.56 -13.62
C ASP A 149 8.43 2.90 -13.03
N GLY A 150 7.86 2.84 -11.82
CA GLY A 150 7.32 4.00 -11.12
C GLY A 150 8.35 5.11 -10.89
N PHE A 151 9.61 4.77 -10.62
CA PHE A 151 10.68 5.76 -10.43
C PHE A 151 10.93 6.55 -11.72
N LYS A 152 10.97 5.87 -12.87
CA LYS A 152 11.16 6.52 -14.18
C LYS A 152 9.94 7.31 -14.59
N PHE A 153 8.75 6.75 -14.39
CA PHE A 153 7.49 7.41 -14.68
C PHE A 153 7.38 8.75 -13.93
N LEU A 154 7.75 8.75 -12.64
CA LEU A 154 7.68 9.93 -11.79
C LEU A 154 8.61 11.07 -12.22
N ALA A 155 9.74 10.73 -12.86
CA ALA A 155 10.72 11.72 -13.33
C ALA A 155 10.18 12.65 -14.43
N ASP A 156 9.15 12.22 -15.16
CA ASP A 156 8.52 13.00 -16.23
C ASP A 156 7.51 14.03 -15.70
N TYR A 157 7.21 14.03 -14.39
CA TYR A 157 6.20 14.90 -13.79
C TYR A 157 6.80 15.90 -12.80
N GLN A 158 6.26 17.12 -12.83
CA GLN A 158 6.56 18.21 -11.90
C GLN A 158 5.27 18.93 -11.55
N ASN A 159 5.04 19.23 -10.26
CA ASN A 159 3.90 20.02 -9.79
C ASN A 159 2.54 19.61 -10.42
N THR A 160 2.27 18.31 -10.45
CA THR A 160 1.16 17.70 -11.22
C THR A 160 0.12 17.03 -10.34
N PHE A 161 0.55 16.27 -9.32
CA PHE A 161 -0.33 15.43 -8.52
C PHE A 161 -0.64 16.08 -7.17
N ASP A 162 -1.89 16.03 -6.74
CA ASP A 162 -2.29 16.50 -5.41
C ASP A 162 -1.97 15.46 -4.35
N VAL A 163 -2.13 14.18 -4.70
CA VAL A 163 -1.81 13.04 -3.85
C VAL A 163 -1.02 12.01 -4.63
N ILE A 164 0.03 11.47 -4.01
CA ILE A 164 0.77 10.31 -4.53
C ILE A 164 0.77 9.20 -3.47
N ILE A 165 0.34 8.00 -3.84
CA ILE A 165 0.33 6.81 -3.01
C ILE A 165 1.36 5.83 -3.56
N THR A 166 2.34 5.43 -2.77
CA THR A 166 3.27 4.35 -3.13
C THR A 166 2.84 3.09 -2.40
N ASP A 167 2.26 2.16 -3.15
CA ASP A 167 1.79 0.85 -2.68
C ASP A 167 2.74 -0.23 -3.21
N SER A 168 3.90 -0.33 -2.57
CA SER A 168 4.97 -1.26 -2.93
C SER A 168 5.01 -2.48 -2.02
N SER A 169 5.70 -3.53 -2.49
CA SER A 169 6.17 -4.62 -1.63
C SER A 169 7.31 -4.16 -0.70
N ASP A 170 7.76 -5.06 0.16
CA ASP A 170 8.94 -4.90 1.03
C ASP A 170 10.18 -4.39 0.24
N PRO A 171 11.16 -3.73 0.89
CA PRO A 171 12.32 -3.07 0.27
C PRO A 171 13.37 -4.06 -0.30
N GLU A 172 12.92 -5.09 -1.00
CA GLU A 172 13.71 -6.06 -1.72
C GLU A 172 13.35 -6.04 -3.22
N GLY A 173 14.27 -6.51 -4.05
CA GLY A 173 14.05 -6.64 -5.49
C GLY A 173 13.68 -5.30 -6.17
N PRO A 174 12.58 -5.24 -6.95
CA PRO A 174 12.22 -4.04 -7.71
C PRO A 174 11.83 -2.83 -6.84
N ALA A 175 11.44 -3.05 -5.57
CA ALA A 175 10.95 -2.00 -4.68
C ALA A 175 12.06 -1.25 -3.93
N GLU A 176 13.30 -1.76 -3.88
CA GLU A 176 14.41 -1.16 -3.12
C GLU A 176 14.62 0.34 -3.41
N SER A 177 14.49 0.74 -4.68
CA SER A 177 14.67 2.12 -5.13
C SER A 177 13.61 3.08 -4.55
N LEU A 178 12.43 2.59 -4.17
CA LEU A 178 11.29 3.36 -3.66
C LEU A 178 11.46 3.76 -2.19
N PHE A 179 12.48 3.24 -1.50
CA PHE A 179 12.76 3.56 -0.09
C PHE A 179 13.95 4.51 0.09
N GLN A 180 14.50 5.02 -1.02
CA GLN A 180 15.70 5.86 -1.00
C GLN A 180 15.37 7.34 -1.12
N LYS A 181 16.18 8.19 -0.49
CA LYS A 181 16.04 9.66 -0.52
C LYS A 181 15.82 10.27 -1.93
N PRO A 182 16.49 9.80 -3.01
CA PRO A 182 16.22 10.31 -4.36
C PRO A 182 14.77 10.10 -4.82
N TYR A 183 14.13 9.00 -4.44
CA TYR A 183 12.72 8.75 -4.76
C TYR A 183 11.79 9.73 -4.05
N PHE A 184 12.02 9.99 -2.75
CA PHE A 184 11.25 11.01 -2.03
C PHE A 184 11.41 12.42 -2.61
N GLN A 185 12.57 12.73 -3.19
CA GLN A 185 12.76 13.99 -3.91
C GLN A 185 11.94 14.03 -5.21
N LEU A 186 11.82 12.91 -5.93
CA LEU A 186 10.93 12.82 -7.08
C LEU A 186 9.46 12.99 -6.68
N LEU A 187 9.03 12.36 -5.58
CA LEU A 187 7.67 12.53 -5.03
C LEU A 187 7.40 14.00 -4.71
N PHE A 188 8.32 14.67 -4.00
CA PHE A 188 8.21 16.08 -3.66
C PHE A 188 8.08 16.98 -4.91
N ASN A 189 8.86 16.68 -5.94
CA ASN A 189 8.88 17.44 -7.18
C ASN A 189 7.59 17.24 -7.99
N ALA A 190 7.08 16.01 -8.06
CA ALA A 190 5.87 15.66 -8.78
C ALA A 190 4.58 16.18 -8.11
N LEU A 191 4.60 16.38 -6.79
CA LEU A 191 3.47 16.92 -6.03
C LEU A 191 3.21 18.41 -6.28
N THR A 192 1.94 18.80 -6.29
CA THR A 192 1.49 20.21 -6.29
C THR A 192 1.85 20.92 -4.99
N GLU A 193 1.68 22.24 -4.94
CA GLU A 193 1.77 22.99 -3.68
C GLU A 193 0.71 22.47 -2.70
N GLY A 194 1.13 22.13 -1.47
CA GLY A 194 0.27 21.49 -0.48
C GLY A 194 -0.01 20.00 -0.70
N GLY A 195 0.58 19.39 -1.73
CA GLY A 195 0.42 17.98 -2.04
C GLY A 195 0.87 17.06 -0.89
N VAL A 196 0.24 15.88 -0.83
CA VAL A 196 0.42 14.88 0.24
C VAL A 196 0.83 13.55 -0.36
N ILE A 197 1.75 12.84 0.29
CA ILE A 197 2.04 11.44 -0.01
C ILE A 197 1.61 10.52 1.12
N THR A 198 1.27 9.28 0.76
CA THR A 198 1.36 8.12 1.65
C THR A 198 2.21 7.06 0.97
N THR A 199 3.10 6.40 1.70
CA THR A 199 3.85 5.25 1.19
C THR A 199 3.71 4.07 2.14
N GLN A 200 3.54 2.87 1.56
CA GLN A 200 4.07 1.64 2.13
C GLN A 200 5.56 1.87 2.21
N GLY A 201 6.02 2.13 3.41
CA GLY A 201 7.36 2.64 3.67
C GLY A 201 7.80 2.34 5.08
N SER A 202 6.83 2.00 5.92
CA SER A 202 7.00 1.99 7.35
C SER A 202 6.45 0.69 7.89
N GLU A 203 6.86 -0.39 7.26
CA GLU A 203 7.29 -1.63 7.89
C GLU A 203 6.96 -1.78 9.39
N ASN A 204 6.48 -2.94 9.80
CA ASN A 204 5.91 -3.10 11.15
C ASN A 204 6.81 -2.55 12.27
N GLN A 205 6.29 -1.60 13.08
CA GLN A 205 7.01 -0.98 14.21
C GLN A 205 7.57 -1.98 15.24
N TRP A 206 7.03 -3.19 15.31
CA TRP A 206 7.56 -4.27 16.15
C TRP A 206 8.81 -4.94 15.60
N LEU A 207 9.04 -4.86 14.28
CA LEU A 207 10.09 -5.56 13.56
C LEU A 207 11.16 -4.58 13.04
N HIS A 208 10.74 -3.45 12.48
CA HIS A 208 11.57 -2.65 11.58
C HIS A 208 11.77 -1.21 12.08
N LEU A 209 11.66 -0.97 13.39
CA LEU A 209 11.76 0.36 13.99
C LEU A 209 13.02 1.16 13.57
N PRO A 210 14.23 0.57 13.45
CA PRO A 210 15.40 1.29 12.96
C PRO A 210 15.25 1.81 11.51
N LEU A 211 14.62 1.01 10.63
CA LEU A 211 14.32 1.41 9.25
C LEU A 211 13.34 2.57 9.24
N ILE A 212 12.26 2.48 10.04
CA ILE A 212 11.23 3.52 10.16
C ILE A 212 11.85 4.83 10.65
N THR A 213 12.71 4.80 11.68
CA THR A 213 13.39 5.99 12.21
C THR A 213 14.26 6.65 11.14
N LYS A 214 15.04 5.85 10.39
CA LYS A 214 15.86 6.35 9.28
C LYS A 214 14.99 6.97 8.19
N LEU A 215 13.96 6.26 7.74
CA LEU A 215 13.06 6.74 6.69
C LEU A 215 12.38 8.04 7.09
N ARG A 216 11.88 8.14 8.32
CA ARG A 216 11.25 9.36 8.83
C ARG A 216 12.23 10.53 8.79
N LYS A 217 13.49 10.31 9.16
CA LYS A 217 14.53 11.33 9.09
C LYS A 217 14.78 11.77 7.64
N ASP A 218 14.96 10.82 6.72
CA ASP A 218 15.18 11.11 5.30
C ASP A 218 13.99 11.89 4.71
N CYS A 219 12.75 11.55 5.09
CA CYS A 219 11.54 12.27 4.70
C CYS A 219 11.51 13.69 5.26
N LYS A 220 11.87 13.92 6.54
CA LYS A 220 11.93 15.26 7.16
C LYS A 220 12.99 16.18 6.53
N GLU A 221 14.01 15.61 5.88
CA GLU A 221 15.00 16.40 5.14
C GLU A 221 14.46 16.91 3.79
N ILE A 222 13.33 16.37 3.31
CA ILE A 222 12.70 16.71 2.02
C ILE A 222 11.37 17.42 2.22
N PHE A 223 10.51 16.85 3.07
CA PHE A 223 9.17 17.34 3.35
C PHE A 223 9.14 18.15 4.66
N PRO A 224 8.49 19.32 4.67
CA PRO A 224 8.26 20.10 5.89
C PRO A 224 7.52 19.33 7.00
N VAL A 225 6.61 18.42 6.61
CA VAL A 225 5.84 17.59 7.54
C VAL A 225 5.97 16.13 7.12
N ALA A 226 6.38 15.27 8.06
CA ALA A 226 6.49 13.83 7.88
C ALA A 226 6.07 13.08 9.17
N GLU A 227 5.01 12.29 9.07
CA GLU A 227 4.39 11.56 10.17
C GLU A 227 4.27 10.07 9.87
N TYR A 228 4.24 9.26 10.93
CA TYR A 228 4.07 7.82 10.83
C TYR A 228 2.71 7.42 11.42
N ALA A 229 1.93 6.67 10.63
CA ALA A 229 0.69 6.03 11.05
C ALA A 229 0.81 4.51 10.93
N TYR A 230 -0.11 3.75 11.51
CA TYR A 230 -0.19 2.30 11.30
C TYR A 230 -1.62 1.78 11.22
N THR A 231 -1.77 0.61 10.61
CA THR A 231 -3.01 -0.17 10.61
C THR A 231 -2.75 -1.60 11.06
N THR A 232 -3.78 -2.25 11.59
CA THR A 232 -3.77 -3.68 11.92
C THR A 232 -4.26 -4.50 10.75
N ILE A 233 -3.51 -5.49 10.31
CA ILE A 233 -3.86 -6.39 9.21
C ILE A 233 -3.29 -7.77 9.52
N PRO A 234 -4.14 -8.78 9.82
CA PRO A 234 -3.69 -10.06 10.35
C PRO A 234 -2.68 -10.82 9.48
N THR A 235 -2.78 -10.73 8.16
CA THR A 235 -1.93 -11.53 7.26
C THR A 235 -0.58 -10.93 6.96
N TYR A 236 -0.29 -9.71 7.41
CA TYR A 236 1.05 -9.15 7.30
C TYR A 236 1.93 -9.54 8.49
N PRO A 237 3.26 -9.55 8.33
CA PRO A 237 4.20 -9.91 9.39
C PRO A 237 3.92 -9.15 10.69
N SER A 238 3.76 -9.89 11.79
CA SER A 238 3.41 -9.34 13.12
C SER A 238 2.08 -8.55 13.18
N GLY A 239 1.15 -8.81 12.25
CA GLY A 239 -0.27 -8.44 12.32
C GLY A 239 -0.59 -6.95 12.11
N GLN A 240 0.38 -6.15 11.68
CA GLN A 240 0.20 -4.73 11.42
C GLN A 240 1.25 -4.21 10.42
N ILE A 241 1.02 -3.03 9.85
CA ILE A 241 1.98 -2.31 9.00
C ILE A 241 1.81 -0.81 9.17
N GLY A 242 2.85 -0.04 8.87
CA GLY A 242 2.83 1.40 8.95
C GLY A 242 2.97 2.11 7.62
N PHE A 243 2.66 3.40 7.69
CA PHE A 243 2.61 4.32 6.57
C PHE A 243 3.43 5.55 6.90
N MET A 244 4.25 5.99 5.96
CA MET A 244 4.84 7.33 6.04
C MET A 244 3.91 8.28 5.30
N VAL A 245 3.43 9.31 5.99
CA VAL A 245 2.56 10.34 5.43
C VAL A 245 3.34 11.64 5.44
N CYS A 246 3.51 12.30 4.30
CA CYS A 246 4.26 13.56 4.22
C CYS A 246 3.50 14.61 3.44
N SER A 247 3.74 15.89 3.75
CA SER A 247 3.13 17.02 3.04
C SER A 247 4.16 18.09 2.69
N LYS A 248 3.91 18.76 1.56
CA LYS A 248 4.62 19.98 1.15
C LYS A 248 4.15 21.23 1.90
N ASP A 249 2.98 21.19 2.52
CA ASP A 249 2.50 22.31 3.33
C ASP A 249 3.13 22.27 4.74
N PRO A 250 3.98 23.24 5.11
CA PRO A 250 4.58 23.32 6.45
C PRO A 250 3.56 23.49 7.58
N LYS A 251 2.31 23.82 7.27
CA LYS A 251 1.22 23.99 8.24
C LYS A 251 0.30 22.77 8.32
N ALA A 252 0.53 21.73 7.50
CA ALA A 252 -0.31 20.54 7.50
C ALA A 252 -0.28 19.83 8.87
N ASN A 253 -1.47 19.47 9.35
CA ASN A 253 -1.61 18.53 10.46
C ASN A 253 -2.14 17.20 9.92
N LEU A 254 -1.22 16.32 9.54
CA LEU A 254 -1.54 15.02 8.95
C LEU A 254 -2.24 14.05 9.92
N LYS A 255 -2.31 14.37 11.21
CA LYS A 255 -2.98 13.55 12.24
C LYS A 255 -4.47 13.80 12.30
N GLU A 256 -4.93 14.91 11.74
CA GLU A 256 -6.33 15.32 11.73
C GLU A 256 -6.81 15.39 10.27
N PRO A 257 -7.81 14.59 9.89
CA PRO A 257 -8.32 14.63 8.52
C PRO A 257 -8.97 15.99 8.24
N LEU A 258 -8.55 16.65 7.16
CA LEU A 258 -9.14 17.90 6.67
C LEU A 258 -10.50 17.69 6.00
N ARG A 259 -10.70 16.48 5.45
CA ARG A 259 -11.96 16.04 4.85
C ARG A 259 -12.43 14.78 5.56
N SER A 260 -13.73 14.68 5.77
CA SER A 260 -14.38 13.49 6.30
C SER A 260 -15.73 13.33 5.65
N TRP A 261 -16.15 12.08 5.51
CA TRP A 261 -17.55 11.77 5.25
C TRP A 261 -18.35 11.89 6.55
N THR A 262 -19.68 11.90 6.44
CA THR A 262 -20.53 11.67 7.61
C THR A 262 -20.33 10.24 8.13
N GLN A 263 -20.65 9.99 9.40
CA GLN A 263 -20.50 8.65 9.97
C GLN A 263 -21.30 7.57 9.21
N GLU A 264 -22.47 7.92 8.67
CA GLU A 264 -23.28 7.01 7.86
C GLU A 264 -22.59 6.66 6.53
N GLU A 265 -22.04 7.67 5.85
CA GLU A 265 -21.27 7.47 4.63
C GLU A 265 -19.96 6.68 4.89
N GLU A 266 -19.28 6.90 6.02
CA GLU A 266 -18.11 6.08 6.40
C GLU A 266 -18.50 4.61 6.56
N LEU A 267 -19.61 4.31 7.24
CA LEU A 267 -20.10 2.93 7.41
C LEU A 267 -20.57 2.28 6.10
N GLU A 268 -21.01 3.08 5.14
CA GLU A 268 -21.38 2.59 3.80
C GLU A 268 -20.14 2.33 2.93
N LYS A 269 -19.16 3.23 2.99
CA LYS A 269 -18.02 3.24 2.05
C LYS A 269 -16.83 2.44 2.55
N CYS A 270 -16.65 2.34 3.86
CA CYS A 270 -15.45 1.78 4.48
C CYS A 270 -15.80 0.64 5.44
N ARG A 271 -14.88 -0.32 5.55
CA ARG A 271 -14.95 -1.43 6.51
C ARG A 271 -14.00 -1.22 7.69
N TYR A 272 -12.96 -0.41 7.53
CA TYR A 272 -11.94 -0.12 8.53
C TYR A 272 -11.78 1.37 8.81
N TYR A 273 -11.60 2.19 7.77
CA TYR A 273 -11.30 3.60 7.92
C TYR A 273 -12.50 4.38 8.46
N SER A 274 -12.22 5.27 9.40
CA SER A 274 -13.09 6.37 9.83
C SER A 274 -12.22 7.56 10.22
N SER A 275 -12.81 8.75 10.37
CA SER A 275 -12.07 9.91 10.87
C SER A 275 -11.43 9.69 12.24
N ASP A 276 -12.04 8.84 13.08
CA ASP A 276 -11.50 8.50 14.40
C ASP A 276 -10.34 7.51 14.30
N ILE A 277 -10.45 6.50 13.42
CA ILE A 277 -9.35 5.57 13.13
C ILE A 277 -8.17 6.29 12.50
N HIS A 278 -8.42 7.29 11.62
CA HIS A 278 -7.37 8.15 11.09
C HIS A 278 -6.55 8.77 12.22
N LYS A 279 -7.17 9.45 13.18
CA LYS A 279 -6.47 10.08 14.31
C LYS A 279 -5.75 9.05 15.18
N ALA A 280 -6.43 7.96 15.49
CA ALA A 280 -5.89 6.88 16.34
C ALA A 280 -4.67 6.19 15.71
N SER A 281 -4.59 6.11 14.38
CA SER A 281 -3.49 5.46 13.66
C SER A 281 -2.13 6.13 13.89
N PHE A 282 -2.11 7.40 14.30
CA PHE A 282 -0.88 8.14 14.68
C PHE A 282 -0.51 7.99 16.16
N VAL A 283 -1.35 7.32 16.98
CA VAL A 283 -1.10 7.09 18.39
C VAL A 283 -0.27 5.81 18.56
N LEU A 284 1.04 6.00 18.65
CA LEU A 284 1.99 4.89 18.71
C LEU A 284 2.21 4.36 20.13
N PRO A 285 2.53 3.06 20.31
CA PRO A 285 3.05 2.52 21.56
C PRO A 285 4.26 3.33 22.07
N ASN A 286 4.45 3.38 23.39
CA ASN A 286 5.49 4.23 23.99
C ASN A 286 6.92 3.93 23.49
N PHE A 287 7.24 2.67 23.17
CA PHE A 287 8.57 2.32 22.66
C PHE A 287 8.81 2.93 21.26
N ALA A 288 7.83 2.80 20.36
CA ALA A 288 7.91 3.36 19.01
C ALA A 288 7.86 4.88 19.04
N ARG A 289 6.97 5.45 19.88
CA ARG A 289 6.89 6.90 20.08
C ARG A 289 8.22 7.48 20.52
N LYS A 290 8.90 6.84 21.48
CA LYS A 290 10.22 7.27 21.95
C LYS A 290 11.25 7.24 20.83
N ALA A 291 11.31 6.15 20.05
CA ALA A 291 12.27 5.99 18.96
C ALA A 291 12.02 6.95 17.77
N LEU A 292 10.79 7.47 17.64
CA LEU A 292 10.37 8.42 16.62
C LEU A 292 10.19 9.85 17.17
N GLN A 293 10.57 10.15 18.41
CA GLN A 293 10.53 11.53 18.91
C GLN A 293 11.81 12.31 18.62
N ASP A 294 12.92 11.59 18.42
CA ASP A 294 14.22 12.11 18.03
C ASP A 294 14.36 12.27 16.50
#